data_AF-A0A928VEH1-F1
#
_entry.id   AF-A0A928VEH1-F1
#
_cell.length_a   1.000
_cell.length_b   1.000
_cell.length_c   1.000
_cell.angle_alpha   90.00
_cell.angle_beta   90.00
_cell.angle_gamma   90.00
#
_symmetry.space_group_name_H-M   'P 1'
#
loop_
_entity.id
_entity.type
_entity.pdbx_description
1 polymer ?
#
loop_
_entity_poly.entity_id
_entity_poly.type
_entity_poly.pdbx_seq_one_letter_code
_entity_poly.pdbx_strand_id
1 'polypeptide(L)'
;MTNISCDTQNASQSWLGRAIALCHNGWYEAAIACLDHAEATDPDAWHYRGYVLGKLGRYEAAIECYERTFALGCTDPKAWYNCGQALTKLKRYDEAIEQYDRVIKLDPQNPKPWYQRGKALAYLGRYQKALRSLERTVELQPRYYKAWGYRAQILGKLGSYQEAVKSVNQALRVEPDDVNLWNFKAYGLWKLDQYSEALESINTAIALTPKSYQPWCMRGMILGSMGEFERASASFTQALEMQPNDMATLLNQAIVLRKLGRLEAALSYIDHALTIDPQNFKLWVVRALILWELKRVDEALKSLDRALLIHLNHPKVWQYRGTILDSIQRHDEAIGSYIRALMIEPYNSEGWVSLGSALQNAGRYDEAIVSYDKALGIEPDDAGVFYHEACCYAEQNNPEWALEHLRRAIALAPGYREIAANDSVFEKLQQDLRFQALIYSRSVASVMTAVN
;
A
#
# COMPACT_ATOMS: atom_id res chain seq x y z
N MET A 1 -57.96 17.97 46.67
CA MET A 1 -57.41 16.88 45.84
C MET A 1 -58.30 16.74 44.61
N THR A 2 -57.88 17.29 43.47
CA THR A 2 -58.40 16.94 42.14
C THR A 2 -57.53 17.60 41.08
N ASN A 3 -56.83 16.75 40.32
CA ASN A 3 -56.32 16.91 38.95
C ASN A 3 -55.62 18.21 38.55
N ILE A 4 -54.30 18.24 38.70
CA ILE A 4 -53.38 19.05 37.86
C ILE A 4 -52.53 18.13 36.95
N SER A 5 -52.66 16.81 37.04
CA SER A 5 -51.77 15.86 36.34
C SER A 5 -52.16 15.54 34.89
N CYS A 6 -53.10 16.26 34.27
CA CYS A 6 -53.59 15.91 32.93
C CYS A 6 -53.21 16.90 31.81
N ASP A 7 -52.75 18.12 32.12
CA ASP A 7 -52.45 19.15 31.10
C ASP A 7 -50.98 19.20 30.67
N THR A 8 -50.03 18.76 31.51
CA THR A 8 -48.60 18.80 31.15
C THR A 8 -48.23 17.72 30.14
N GLN A 9 -48.84 16.52 30.23
CA GLN A 9 -48.65 15.45 29.26
C GLN A 9 -49.12 15.83 27.85
N ASN A 10 -50.25 16.53 27.71
CA ASN A 10 -50.76 17.02 26.43
C ASN A 10 -49.87 18.13 25.84
N ALA A 11 -49.36 19.03 26.68
CA ALA A 11 -48.44 20.08 26.26
C ALA A 11 -47.06 19.50 25.83
N SER A 12 -46.55 18.52 26.57
CA SER A 12 -45.28 17.83 26.26
C SER A 12 -45.35 17.11 24.92
N GLN A 13 -46.44 16.37 24.66
CA GLN A 13 -46.68 15.73 23.36
C GLN A 13 -46.82 16.74 22.21
N SER A 14 -47.41 17.92 22.47
CA SER A 14 -47.53 19.01 21.49
C SER A 14 -46.16 19.61 21.13
N TRP A 15 -45.27 19.82 22.10
CA TRP A 15 -43.92 20.35 21.86
C TRP A 15 -43.01 19.33 21.18
N LEU A 16 -43.05 18.06 21.59
CA LEU A 16 -42.32 16.98 20.95
C LEU A 16 -42.76 16.80 19.50
N GLY A 17 -44.08 16.73 19.24
CA GLY A 17 -44.61 16.61 17.88
C GLY A 17 -44.18 17.77 16.97
N ARG A 18 -44.20 19.01 17.49
CA ARG A 18 -43.69 20.19 16.78
C ARG A 18 -42.19 20.10 16.52
N ALA A 19 -41.40 19.69 17.51
CA ALA A 19 -39.96 19.51 17.34
C ALA A 19 -39.64 18.50 16.25
N ILE A 20 -40.33 17.35 16.21
CA ILE A 20 -40.15 16.31 15.19
C ILE A 20 -40.47 16.87 13.80
N ALA A 21 -41.57 17.62 13.66
CA ALA A 21 -41.92 18.26 12.39
C ALA A 21 -40.84 19.26 11.93
N LEU A 22 -40.31 20.07 12.85
CA LEU A 22 -39.21 21.00 12.57
C LEU A 22 -37.92 20.26 12.16
N CYS A 23 -37.63 19.13 12.80
CA CYS A 23 -36.51 18.26 12.43
C CYS A 23 -36.63 17.74 11.00
N HIS A 24 -37.82 17.30 10.60
CA HIS A 24 -38.06 16.81 9.24
C HIS A 24 -37.92 17.92 8.18
N ASN A 25 -38.19 19.17 8.54
CA ASN A 25 -38.00 20.34 7.68
C ASN A 25 -36.57 20.92 7.75
N GLY A 26 -35.66 20.33 8.53
CA GLY A 26 -34.27 20.77 8.67
C GLY A 26 -34.08 22.01 9.55
N TRP A 27 -35.10 22.48 10.26
CA TRP A 27 -35.04 23.64 11.15
C TRP A 27 -34.56 23.23 12.55
N TYR A 28 -33.29 22.83 12.63
CA TYR A 28 -32.69 22.19 13.79
C TYR A 28 -32.64 23.10 15.04
N GLU A 29 -32.29 24.37 14.91
CA GLU A 29 -32.24 25.29 16.07
C GLU A 29 -33.64 25.56 16.64
N ALA A 30 -34.65 25.71 15.77
CA ALA A 30 -36.05 25.85 16.21
C ALA A 30 -36.58 24.57 16.86
N ALA A 31 -36.12 23.40 16.40
CA ALA A 31 -36.46 22.12 17.02
C ALA A 31 -35.87 22.01 18.43
N ILE A 32 -34.62 22.46 18.67
CA ILE A 32 -34.02 22.52 20.02
C ILE A 32 -34.85 23.39 20.95
N ALA A 33 -35.26 24.58 20.50
CA ALA A 33 -36.08 25.47 21.32
C ALA A 33 -37.42 24.83 21.71
N CYS A 34 -38.03 24.04 20.82
CA CYS A 34 -39.23 23.27 21.17
C CYS A 34 -38.93 22.13 22.16
N LEU A 35 -37.77 21.48 22.05
CA LEU A 35 -37.32 20.42 22.96
C LEU A 35 -36.86 20.93 24.33
N ASP A 36 -36.52 22.21 24.47
CA ASP A 36 -36.30 22.86 25.77
C ASP A 36 -37.61 22.99 26.58
N HIS A 37 -38.75 23.03 25.90
CA HIS A 37 -40.09 23.07 26.50
C HIS A 37 -40.74 21.68 26.67
N ALA A 38 -40.12 20.62 26.17
CA ALA A 38 -40.58 19.24 26.38
C ALA A 38 -40.20 18.75 27.79
N GLU A 39 -40.99 17.84 28.38
CA GLU A 39 -40.75 17.36 29.75
C GLU A 39 -39.38 16.67 29.88
N ALA A 40 -38.61 17.05 30.91
CA ALA A 40 -37.26 16.51 31.15
C ALA A 40 -37.22 15.00 31.49
N THR A 41 -38.38 14.40 31.73
CA THR A 41 -38.55 12.96 31.99
C THR A 41 -38.97 12.16 30.76
N ASP A 42 -39.20 12.81 29.62
CA ASP A 42 -39.60 12.14 28.39
C ASP A 42 -38.37 11.58 27.63
N PRO A 43 -38.21 10.24 27.52
CA PRO A 43 -37.09 9.64 26.80
C PRO A 43 -37.07 10.00 25.31
N ASP A 44 -38.24 10.19 24.68
CA ASP A 44 -38.32 10.49 23.25
C ASP A 44 -37.87 11.94 22.97
N ALA A 45 -38.17 12.87 23.89
CA ALA A 45 -37.67 14.24 23.80
C ALA A 45 -36.13 14.28 23.87
N TRP A 46 -35.51 13.52 24.77
CA TRP A 46 -34.05 13.40 24.83
C TRP A 46 -33.46 12.71 23.59
N HIS A 47 -34.12 11.69 23.06
CA HIS A 47 -33.71 11.03 21.80
C HIS A 47 -33.66 12.02 20.65
N TYR A 48 -34.75 12.76 20.42
CA TYR A 48 -34.85 13.73 19.34
C TYR A 48 -33.90 14.92 19.56
N ARG A 49 -33.67 15.34 20.81
CA ARG A 49 -32.64 16.34 21.13
C ARG A 49 -31.25 15.87 20.74
N GLY A 50 -30.90 14.63 21.08
CA GLY A 50 -29.65 14.00 20.65
C GLY A 50 -29.54 13.91 19.13
N TYR A 51 -30.63 13.56 18.44
CA TYR A 51 -30.65 13.51 16.97
C TYR A 51 -30.36 14.88 16.34
N VAL A 52 -31.03 15.93 16.82
CA VAL A 52 -30.85 17.30 16.31
C VAL A 52 -29.44 17.82 16.58
N LEU A 53 -28.93 17.64 17.80
CA LEU A 53 -27.57 18.02 18.15
C LEU A 53 -26.53 17.30 17.27
N GLY A 54 -26.76 16.01 16.97
CA GLY A 54 -25.93 15.25 16.04
C GLY A 54 -25.97 15.80 14.61
N LYS A 55 -27.13 16.31 14.14
CA LYS A 55 -27.25 16.99 12.83
C LYS A 55 -26.53 18.33 12.79
N LEU A 56 -26.48 19.03 13.93
CA LEU A 56 -25.71 20.27 14.10
C LEU A 56 -24.21 20.02 14.34
N GLY A 57 -23.75 18.76 14.37
CA GLY A 57 -22.36 18.40 14.61
C GLY A 57 -21.90 18.48 16.06
N ARG A 58 -22.82 18.72 17.01
CA ARG A 58 -22.55 18.74 18.45
C ARG A 58 -22.65 17.31 19.01
N TYR A 59 -21.70 16.46 18.63
CA TYR A 59 -21.79 15.00 18.86
C TYR A 59 -21.66 14.60 20.34
N GLU A 60 -20.83 15.28 21.13
CA GLU A 60 -20.68 15.02 22.57
C GLU A 60 -21.99 15.30 23.31
N ALA A 61 -22.58 16.49 23.09
CA ALA A 61 -23.87 16.84 23.66
C ALA A 61 -25.00 15.91 23.17
N ALA A 62 -24.91 15.42 21.92
CA ALA A 62 -25.84 14.41 21.43
C ALA A 62 -25.73 13.09 22.19
N ILE A 63 -24.50 12.64 22.51
CA ILE A 63 -24.25 11.42 23.28
C ILE A 63 -24.81 11.56 24.70
N GLU A 64 -24.59 12.70 25.38
CA GLU A 64 -25.17 12.95 26.70
C GLU A 64 -26.72 12.87 26.67
N CYS A 65 -27.35 13.38 25.61
CA CYS A 65 -28.80 13.26 25.44
C CYS A 65 -29.23 11.80 25.25
N TYR A 66 -28.48 11.00 24.49
CA TYR A 66 -28.77 9.56 24.35
C TYR A 66 -28.55 8.79 25.65
N GLU A 67 -27.50 9.09 26.42
CA GLU A 67 -27.27 8.47 27.73
C GLU A 67 -28.43 8.74 28.69
N ARG A 68 -28.95 9.98 28.72
CA ARG A 68 -30.17 10.32 29.47
C ARG A 68 -31.39 9.56 28.94
N THR A 69 -31.53 9.44 27.63
CA THR A 69 -32.60 8.65 27.00
C THR A 69 -32.58 7.19 27.49
N PHE A 70 -31.40 6.59 27.58
CA PHE A 70 -31.22 5.22 28.05
C PHE A 70 -31.44 5.07 29.56
N ALA A 71 -31.02 6.06 30.36
CA ALA A 71 -31.27 6.10 31.80
C ALA A 71 -32.77 6.19 32.14
N LEU A 72 -33.57 6.81 31.26
CA LEU A 72 -35.03 6.86 31.34
C LEU A 72 -35.73 5.59 30.81
N GLY A 73 -34.97 4.55 30.45
CA GLY A 73 -35.52 3.24 30.06
C GLY A 73 -35.94 3.12 28.59
N CYS A 74 -35.49 4.04 27.71
CA CYS A 74 -35.78 3.93 26.29
C CYS A 74 -35.19 2.65 25.67
N THR A 75 -36.02 1.89 24.98
CA THR A 75 -35.63 0.67 24.26
C THR A 75 -35.70 0.81 22.75
N ASP A 76 -35.94 2.02 22.21
CA ASP A 76 -36.03 2.25 20.76
C ASP A 76 -34.66 1.95 20.09
N PRO A 77 -34.59 0.96 19.17
CA PRO A 77 -33.38 0.68 18.41
C PRO A 77 -32.82 1.90 17.65
N LYS A 78 -33.67 2.87 17.27
CA LYS A 78 -33.21 4.10 16.59
C LYS A 78 -32.34 4.98 17.48
N ALA A 79 -32.59 5.04 18.79
CA ALA A 79 -31.79 5.81 19.73
C ALA A 79 -30.37 5.24 19.84
N TRP A 80 -30.25 3.92 20.02
CA TRP A 80 -28.96 3.21 19.99
C TRP A 80 -28.23 3.40 18.66
N TYR A 81 -28.93 3.28 17.52
CA TYR A 81 -28.34 3.47 16.20
C TYR A 81 -27.81 4.89 15.97
N ASN A 82 -28.55 5.91 16.40
CA ASN A 82 -28.13 7.30 16.26
C ASN A 82 -26.98 7.66 17.23
N CYS A 83 -26.98 7.10 18.44
CA CYS A 83 -25.85 7.20 19.37
C CYS A 83 -24.58 6.59 18.77
N GLY A 84 -24.67 5.37 18.20
CA GLY A 84 -23.56 4.73 17.50
C GLY A 84 -23.01 5.57 16.34
N GLN A 85 -23.87 6.26 15.59
CA GLN A 85 -23.45 7.17 14.52
C GLN A 85 -22.69 8.39 15.06
N ALA A 86 -23.17 9.01 16.14
CA ALA A 86 -22.47 10.13 16.78
C ALA A 86 -21.09 9.69 17.31
N LEU A 87 -21.01 8.54 17.97
CA LEU A 87 -19.74 7.94 18.43
C LEU A 87 -18.78 7.66 17.27
N THR A 88 -19.30 7.16 16.14
CA THR A 88 -18.50 6.93 14.93
C THR A 88 -17.92 8.24 14.39
N LYS A 89 -18.68 9.35 14.44
CA LYS A 89 -18.20 10.67 14.01
C LYS A 89 -17.11 11.23 14.92
N LEU A 90 -17.17 10.91 16.21
CA LEU A 90 -16.10 11.20 17.18
C LEU A 90 -14.94 10.20 17.18
N LYS A 91 -14.93 9.23 16.25
CA LYS A 91 -13.92 8.16 16.16
C LYS A 91 -13.86 7.25 17.40
N ARG A 92 -14.88 7.28 18.27
CA ARG A 92 -15.07 6.36 19.42
C ARG A 92 -15.66 5.03 18.92
N TYR A 93 -14.87 4.31 18.12
CA TYR A 93 -15.38 3.19 17.32
C TYR A 93 -15.79 1.96 18.15
N ASP A 94 -15.05 1.62 19.23
CA ASP A 94 -15.42 0.48 20.08
C ASP A 94 -16.80 0.70 20.73
N GLU A 95 -17.03 1.88 21.31
CA GLU A 95 -18.32 2.24 21.89
C GLU A 95 -19.44 2.29 20.83
N ALA A 96 -19.15 2.79 19.62
CA ALA A 96 -20.09 2.77 18.52
C ALA A 96 -20.51 1.33 18.16
N ILE A 97 -19.56 0.39 18.14
CA ILE A 97 -19.82 -1.03 17.87
C ILE A 97 -20.75 -1.61 18.93
N GLU A 98 -20.56 -1.29 20.22
CA GLU A 98 -21.45 -1.74 21.28
C GLU A 98 -22.89 -1.27 21.07
N GLN A 99 -23.09 -0.01 20.66
CA GLN A 99 -24.43 0.50 20.38
C GLN A 99 -25.04 -0.19 19.16
N TYR A 100 -24.26 -0.42 18.09
CA TYR A 100 -24.76 -1.16 16.92
C TYR A 100 -25.08 -2.63 17.27
N ASP A 101 -24.30 -3.28 18.12
CA ASP A 101 -24.55 -4.65 18.59
C ASP A 101 -25.86 -4.74 19.38
N ARG A 102 -26.22 -3.70 20.16
CA ARG A 102 -27.54 -3.62 20.82
C ARG A 102 -28.67 -3.54 19.80
N VAL A 103 -28.54 -2.70 18.77
CA VAL A 103 -29.54 -2.59 17.69
C VAL A 103 -29.68 -3.93 16.95
N ILE A 104 -28.57 -4.60 16.64
CA ILE A 104 -28.55 -5.90 15.95
C ILE A 104 -29.23 -6.98 16.79
N LYS A 105 -29.07 -6.97 18.12
CA LYS A 105 -29.76 -7.92 19.01
C LYS A 105 -31.27 -7.74 19.01
N LEU A 106 -31.74 -6.48 18.92
CA LEU A 106 -33.16 -6.15 18.90
C LEU A 106 -33.80 -6.39 17.52
N ASP A 107 -33.08 -6.07 16.45
CA ASP A 107 -33.53 -6.26 15.07
C ASP A 107 -32.37 -6.80 14.19
N PRO A 108 -32.19 -8.14 14.17
CA PRO A 108 -31.13 -8.77 13.39
C PRO A 108 -31.33 -8.67 11.87
N GLN A 109 -32.54 -8.33 11.41
CA GLN A 109 -32.90 -8.30 9.98
C GLN A 109 -32.70 -6.92 9.35
N ASN A 110 -32.46 -5.89 10.15
CA ASN A 110 -32.12 -4.57 9.64
C ASN A 110 -30.66 -4.52 9.15
N PRO A 111 -30.40 -4.25 7.86
CA PRO A 111 -29.04 -4.23 7.31
C PRO A 111 -28.22 -3.00 7.75
N LYS A 112 -28.84 -1.88 8.14
CA LYS A 112 -28.12 -0.62 8.41
C LYS A 112 -27.14 -0.70 9.59
N PRO A 113 -27.50 -1.28 10.76
CA PRO A 113 -26.58 -1.45 11.87
C PRO A 113 -25.41 -2.37 11.54
N TRP A 114 -25.65 -3.47 10.82
CA TRP A 114 -24.59 -4.37 10.32
C TRP A 114 -23.58 -3.62 9.44
N TYR A 115 -24.06 -2.78 8.52
CA TYR A 115 -23.21 -1.95 7.67
C TYR A 115 -22.35 -0.97 8.47
N GLN A 116 -22.95 -0.21 9.39
CA GLN A 116 -22.22 0.79 10.19
C GLN A 116 -21.23 0.13 11.16
N ARG A 117 -21.59 -1.01 11.74
CA ARG A 117 -20.69 -1.84 12.54
C ARG A 117 -19.50 -2.32 11.71
N GLY A 118 -19.74 -2.80 10.49
CA GLY A 118 -18.69 -3.19 9.54
C GLY A 118 -17.70 -2.04 9.28
N LYS A 119 -18.21 -0.83 9.06
CA LYS A 119 -17.36 0.37 8.91
C LYS A 119 -16.55 0.70 10.15
N ALA A 120 -17.17 0.72 11.33
CA ALA A 120 -16.48 1.00 12.59
C ALA A 120 -15.37 -0.03 12.87
N LEU A 121 -15.64 -1.32 12.63
CA LEU A 121 -14.65 -2.39 12.74
C LEU A 121 -13.49 -2.22 11.75
N ALA A 122 -13.77 -1.77 10.52
CA ALA A 122 -12.75 -1.52 9.52
C ALA A 122 -11.83 -0.33 9.90
N TYR A 123 -12.39 0.72 10.53
CA TYR A 123 -11.59 1.83 11.06
C TYR A 123 -10.66 1.40 12.20
N LEU A 124 -11.04 0.37 12.97
CA LEU A 124 -10.19 -0.26 13.99
C LEU A 124 -9.21 -1.30 13.42
N GLY A 125 -9.15 -1.49 12.09
CA GLY A 125 -8.31 -2.51 11.45
C GLY A 125 -8.80 -3.95 11.67
N ARG A 126 -9.98 -4.16 12.27
CA ARG A 126 -10.57 -5.49 12.52
C ARG A 126 -11.27 -6.02 11.25
N TYR A 127 -10.52 -6.12 10.15
CA TYR A 127 -11.05 -6.34 8.80
C TYR A 127 -11.88 -7.63 8.65
N GLN A 128 -11.47 -8.75 9.25
CA GLN A 128 -12.22 -10.00 9.18
C GLN A 128 -13.61 -9.91 9.85
N LYS A 129 -13.70 -9.23 11.01
CA LYS A 129 -15.00 -8.98 11.68
C LYS A 129 -15.86 -8.00 10.87
N ALA A 130 -15.22 -7.02 10.23
CA ALA A 130 -15.90 -6.08 9.35
C ALA A 130 -16.52 -6.78 8.14
N LEU A 131 -15.79 -7.69 7.48
CA LEU A 131 -16.29 -8.47 6.35
C LEU A 131 -17.52 -9.29 6.73
N ARG A 132 -17.51 -10.01 7.85
CA ARG A 132 -18.71 -10.75 8.32
C ARG A 132 -19.94 -9.85 8.51
N SER A 133 -19.74 -8.63 9.00
CA SER A 133 -20.85 -7.68 9.17
C SER A 133 -21.37 -7.17 7.82
N LEU A 134 -20.49 -6.96 6.85
CA LEU A 134 -20.86 -6.54 5.49
C LEU A 134 -21.50 -7.68 4.69
N GLU A 135 -21.04 -8.91 4.86
CA GLU A 135 -21.66 -10.12 4.31
C GLU A 135 -23.09 -10.25 4.80
N ARG A 136 -23.31 -10.11 6.10
CA ARG A 136 -24.67 -10.09 6.64
C ARG A 136 -25.51 -8.95 6.07
N THR A 137 -24.91 -7.78 5.84
CA THR A 137 -25.61 -6.64 5.21
C THR A 137 -26.08 -6.96 3.79
N VAL A 138 -25.22 -7.57 2.96
CA VAL A 138 -25.56 -7.87 1.56
C VAL A 138 -26.44 -9.11 1.41
N GLU A 139 -26.41 -10.04 2.37
CA GLU A 139 -27.40 -11.13 2.47
C GLU A 139 -28.79 -10.57 2.74
N LEU A 140 -28.92 -9.65 3.70
CA LEU A 140 -30.19 -9.04 4.08
C LEU A 140 -30.72 -8.07 3.00
N GLN A 141 -29.82 -7.34 2.33
CA GLN A 141 -30.17 -6.40 1.28
C GLN A 141 -29.18 -6.50 0.10
N PRO A 142 -29.42 -7.42 -0.85
CA PRO A 142 -28.51 -7.66 -1.99
C PRO A 142 -28.29 -6.44 -2.89
N ARG A 143 -29.25 -5.52 -2.95
CA ARG A 143 -29.15 -4.26 -3.73
C ARG A 143 -28.45 -3.12 -2.97
N TYR A 144 -27.88 -3.35 -1.78
CA TYR A 144 -27.18 -2.31 -1.03
C TYR A 144 -25.76 -2.09 -1.58
N TYR A 145 -25.66 -1.38 -2.71
CA TYR A 145 -24.40 -1.20 -3.45
C TYR A 145 -23.26 -0.61 -2.60
N LYS A 146 -23.55 0.30 -1.66
CA LYS A 146 -22.54 0.87 -0.75
C LYS A 146 -21.90 -0.19 0.15
N ALA A 147 -22.67 -1.21 0.57
CA ALA A 147 -22.12 -2.33 1.34
C ALA A 147 -21.20 -3.21 0.50
N TRP A 148 -21.58 -3.50 -0.75
CA TRP A 148 -20.73 -4.20 -1.72
C TRP A 148 -19.43 -3.44 -2.03
N GLY A 149 -19.51 -2.13 -2.27
CA GLY A 149 -18.34 -1.27 -2.50
C GLY A 149 -17.40 -1.22 -1.29
N TYR A 150 -17.96 -1.10 -0.07
CA TYR A 150 -17.15 -1.10 1.15
C TYR A 150 -16.53 -2.49 1.42
N ARG A 151 -17.25 -3.58 1.14
CA ARG A 151 -16.71 -4.95 1.18
C ARG A 151 -15.52 -5.10 0.23
N ALA A 152 -15.64 -4.61 -1.01
CA ALA A 152 -14.56 -4.61 -1.98
C ALA A 152 -13.32 -3.85 -1.48
N GLN A 153 -13.52 -2.67 -0.88
CA GLN A 153 -12.42 -1.88 -0.33
C GLN A 153 -11.65 -2.64 0.75
N ILE A 154 -12.35 -3.35 1.66
CA ILE A 154 -11.71 -4.16 2.70
C ILE A 154 -10.99 -5.36 2.10
N LEU A 155 -11.63 -6.06 1.14
CA LEU A 155 -11.00 -7.20 0.46
C LEU A 155 -9.73 -6.79 -0.28
N GLY A 156 -9.72 -5.63 -0.93
CA GLY A 156 -8.53 -5.06 -1.56
C GLY A 156 -7.39 -4.78 -0.56
N LYS A 157 -7.71 -4.28 0.64
CA LYS A 157 -6.72 -4.09 1.71
C LYS A 157 -6.14 -5.40 2.24
N LEU A 158 -6.91 -6.50 2.18
CA LEU A 158 -6.48 -7.84 2.56
C LEU A 158 -5.80 -8.60 1.43
N GLY A 159 -5.61 -7.99 0.25
CA GLY A 159 -5.03 -8.65 -0.92
C GLY A 159 -5.96 -9.63 -1.64
N SER A 160 -7.23 -9.75 -1.21
CA SER A 160 -8.22 -10.63 -1.83
C SER A 160 -8.87 -9.97 -3.07
N TYR A 161 -8.04 -9.64 -4.06
CA TYR A 161 -8.44 -8.79 -5.20
C TYR A 161 -9.53 -9.41 -6.07
N GLN A 162 -9.53 -10.73 -6.26
CA GLN A 162 -10.55 -11.41 -7.07
C GLN A 162 -11.96 -11.27 -6.46
N GLU A 163 -12.08 -11.46 -5.14
CA GLU A 163 -13.34 -11.26 -4.42
C GLU A 163 -13.73 -9.79 -4.32
N ALA A 164 -12.74 -8.89 -4.27
CA ALA A 164 -12.98 -7.45 -4.34
C ALA A 164 -13.65 -7.09 -5.67
N VAL A 165 -13.10 -7.53 -6.81
CA VAL A 165 -13.68 -7.28 -8.14
C VAL A 165 -15.08 -7.87 -8.27
N LYS A 166 -15.33 -9.09 -7.78
CA LYS A 166 -16.68 -9.68 -7.73
C LYS A 166 -17.66 -8.79 -6.95
N SER A 167 -17.25 -8.28 -5.80
CA SER A 167 -18.07 -7.39 -4.96
C SER A 167 -18.35 -6.07 -5.67
N VAL A 168 -17.35 -5.46 -6.31
CA VAL A 168 -17.54 -4.24 -7.10
C VAL A 168 -18.51 -4.47 -8.26
N ASN A 169 -18.41 -5.60 -8.98
CA ASN A 169 -19.35 -5.92 -10.05
C ASN A 169 -20.79 -6.03 -9.54
N GLN A 170 -21.03 -6.54 -8.33
CA GLN A 170 -22.38 -6.53 -7.73
C GLN A 170 -22.86 -5.11 -7.43
N ALA A 171 -21.97 -4.23 -6.95
CA ALA A 171 -22.30 -2.83 -6.71
C ALA A 171 -22.64 -2.08 -8.02
N LEU A 172 -21.82 -2.27 -9.07
CA LEU A 172 -22.00 -1.65 -10.39
C LEU A 172 -23.28 -2.09 -11.13
N ARG A 173 -23.81 -3.29 -10.83
CA ARG A 173 -25.12 -3.73 -11.35
C ARG A 173 -26.27 -2.87 -10.83
N VAL A 174 -26.10 -2.23 -9.67
CA VAL A 174 -27.11 -1.37 -9.05
C VAL A 174 -26.84 0.09 -9.39
N GLU A 175 -25.59 0.52 -9.26
CA GLU A 175 -25.16 1.90 -9.51
C GLU A 175 -23.99 1.91 -10.52
N PRO A 176 -24.27 1.93 -11.83
CA PRO A 176 -23.25 1.85 -12.88
C PRO A 176 -22.45 3.16 -13.04
N ASP A 177 -22.94 4.29 -12.53
CA ASP A 177 -22.31 5.60 -12.73
C ASP A 177 -21.39 6.01 -11.56
N ASP A 178 -21.22 5.16 -10.54
CA ASP A 178 -20.31 5.45 -9.41
C ASP A 178 -18.84 5.28 -9.82
N VAL A 179 -18.18 6.40 -10.02
CA VAL A 179 -16.75 6.49 -10.38
C VAL A 179 -15.83 5.77 -9.40
N ASN A 180 -16.14 5.80 -8.10
CA ASN A 180 -15.30 5.15 -7.11
C ASN A 180 -15.31 3.63 -7.28
N LEU A 181 -16.47 3.07 -7.66
CA LEU A 181 -16.58 1.64 -7.95
C LEU A 181 -15.73 1.26 -9.16
N TRP A 182 -15.79 2.03 -10.25
CA TRP A 182 -14.93 1.81 -11.41
C TRP A 182 -13.43 1.92 -11.07
N ASN A 183 -13.05 2.90 -10.26
CA ASN A 183 -11.68 3.02 -9.74
C ASN A 183 -11.26 1.81 -8.91
N PHE A 184 -12.13 1.30 -8.02
CA PHE A 184 -11.85 0.11 -7.22
C PHE A 184 -11.76 -1.16 -8.07
N LYS A 185 -12.60 -1.29 -9.10
CA LYS A 185 -12.53 -2.38 -10.08
C LYS A 185 -11.19 -2.36 -10.82
N ALA A 186 -10.82 -1.20 -11.37
CA ALA A 186 -9.55 -1.01 -12.07
C ALA A 186 -8.36 -1.34 -11.17
N TYR A 187 -8.36 -0.88 -9.92
CA TYR A 187 -7.32 -1.19 -8.95
C TYR A 187 -7.22 -2.69 -8.65
N GLY A 188 -8.36 -3.37 -8.43
CA GLY A 188 -8.39 -4.80 -8.17
C GLY A 188 -7.87 -5.63 -9.35
N LEU A 189 -8.29 -5.28 -10.57
CA LEU A 189 -7.84 -5.92 -11.81
C LEU A 189 -6.35 -5.68 -12.08
N TRP A 190 -5.86 -4.46 -11.82
CA TRP A 190 -4.44 -4.13 -11.91
C TRP A 190 -3.59 -5.00 -10.98
N LYS A 191 -4.04 -5.25 -9.75
CA LYS A 191 -3.35 -6.14 -8.79
C LYS A 191 -3.44 -7.62 -9.12
N LEU A 192 -4.31 -8.01 -10.06
CA LEU A 192 -4.40 -9.36 -10.62
C LEU A 192 -3.66 -9.47 -11.97
N ASP A 193 -2.89 -8.45 -12.35
CA ASP A 193 -2.21 -8.34 -13.65
C ASP A 193 -3.14 -8.40 -14.87
N GLN A 194 -4.45 -8.16 -14.66
CA GLN A 194 -5.47 -8.08 -15.71
C GLN A 194 -5.53 -6.65 -16.28
N TYR A 195 -4.44 -6.23 -16.92
CA TYR A 195 -4.24 -4.83 -17.29
C TYR A 195 -5.24 -4.29 -18.34
N SER A 196 -5.67 -5.12 -19.30
CA SER A 196 -6.64 -4.72 -20.34
C SER A 196 -7.99 -4.32 -19.72
N GLU A 197 -8.58 -5.21 -18.93
CA GLU A 197 -9.85 -4.96 -18.24
C GLU A 197 -9.74 -3.82 -17.20
N ALA A 198 -8.56 -3.66 -16.58
CA ALA A 198 -8.27 -2.55 -15.69
C ALA A 198 -8.30 -1.20 -16.44
N LEU A 199 -7.71 -1.15 -17.64
CA LEU A 199 -7.74 0.03 -18.50
C LEU A 199 -9.14 0.36 -19.00
N GLU A 200 -9.94 -0.63 -19.38
CA GLU A 200 -11.34 -0.42 -19.75
C GLU A 200 -12.12 0.20 -18.58
N SER A 201 -11.99 -0.40 -17.40
CA SER A 201 -12.67 0.06 -16.18
C SER A 201 -12.28 1.50 -15.82
N ILE A 202 -10.99 1.85 -15.90
CA ILE A 202 -10.54 3.21 -15.57
C ILE A 202 -10.92 4.23 -16.66
N ASN A 203 -10.98 3.83 -17.93
CA ASN A 203 -11.47 4.69 -19.00
C ASN A 203 -12.97 5.00 -18.82
N THR A 204 -13.76 4.04 -18.32
CA THR A 204 -15.16 4.32 -17.91
C THR A 204 -15.21 5.36 -16.79
N ALA A 205 -14.37 5.23 -15.75
CA ALA A 205 -14.29 6.22 -14.67
C ALA A 205 -13.93 7.63 -15.18
N ILE A 206 -12.98 7.73 -16.12
CA ILE A 206 -12.57 8.98 -16.77
C ILE A 206 -13.73 9.58 -17.59
N ALA A 207 -14.45 8.75 -18.35
CA ALA A 207 -15.58 9.22 -19.15
C ALA A 207 -16.71 9.79 -18.28
N LEU A 208 -16.97 9.18 -17.12
CA LEU A 208 -17.96 9.64 -16.14
C LEU A 208 -17.53 10.93 -15.43
N THR A 209 -16.22 11.12 -15.19
CA THR A 209 -15.67 12.32 -14.52
C THR A 209 -14.41 12.86 -15.19
N PRO A 210 -14.51 13.52 -16.35
CA PRO A 210 -13.34 13.98 -17.10
C PRO A 210 -12.49 15.01 -16.36
N LYS A 211 -13.08 15.74 -15.41
CA LYS A 211 -12.43 16.79 -14.59
C LYS A 211 -11.89 16.29 -13.24
N SER A 212 -11.92 14.98 -12.99
CA SER A 212 -11.35 14.38 -11.77
C SER A 212 -9.95 13.85 -12.08
N TYR A 213 -8.96 14.21 -11.28
CA TYR A 213 -7.57 13.81 -11.52
C TYR A 213 -7.29 12.34 -11.14
N GLN A 214 -8.01 11.80 -10.14
CA GLN A 214 -7.72 10.48 -9.57
C GLN A 214 -7.79 9.32 -10.58
N PRO A 215 -8.78 9.25 -11.49
CA PRO A 215 -8.81 8.22 -12.53
C PRO A 215 -7.63 8.31 -13.51
N TRP A 216 -7.17 9.53 -13.84
CA TRP A 216 -5.98 9.73 -14.70
C TRP A 216 -4.70 9.24 -14.02
N CYS A 217 -4.54 9.48 -12.72
CA CYS A 217 -3.43 8.91 -11.94
C CYS A 217 -3.44 7.38 -11.99
N MET A 218 -4.60 6.76 -11.76
CA MET A 218 -4.74 5.31 -11.78
C MET A 218 -4.42 4.74 -13.17
N ARG A 219 -4.89 5.38 -14.24
CA ARG A 219 -4.55 4.98 -15.61
C ARG A 219 -3.05 5.05 -15.87
N GLY A 220 -2.38 6.12 -15.41
CA GLY A 220 -0.93 6.25 -15.50
C GLY A 220 -0.18 5.11 -14.81
N MET A 221 -0.61 4.70 -13.61
CA MET A 221 -0.02 3.58 -12.87
C MET A 221 -0.21 2.24 -13.59
N ILE A 222 -1.40 1.98 -14.15
CA ILE A 222 -1.70 0.77 -14.91
C ILE A 222 -0.82 0.70 -16.17
N LEU A 223 -0.79 1.78 -16.97
CA LEU A 223 0.03 1.86 -18.18
C LEU A 223 1.53 1.72 -17.89
N GLY A 224 2.01 2.31 -16.80
CA GLY A 224 3.40 2.18 -16.36
C GLY A 224 3.75 0.74 -15.99
N SER A 225 2.81 -0.02 -15.43
CA SER A 225 3.01 -1.44 -15.11
C SER A 225 3.04 -2.32 -16.37
N MET A 226 2.34 -1.91 -17.43
CA MET A 226 2.41 -2.55 -18.75
C MET A 226 3.69 -2.20 -19.53
N GLY A 227 4.52 -1.28 -19.03
CA GLY A 227 5.68 -0.74 -19.75
C GLY A 227 5.33 0.32 -20.80
N GLU A 228 4.07 0.75 -20.89
CA GLU A 228 3.61 1.79 -21.82
C GLU A 228 3.91 3.20 -21.29
N PHE A 229 5.19 3.48 -21.07
CA PHE A 229 5.66 4.66 -20.33
C PHE A 229 5.27 6.00 -20.95
N GLU A 230 5.20 6.13 -22.28
CA GLU A 230 4.76 7.38 -22.93
C GLU A 230 3.28 7.69 -22.62
N ARG A 231 2.40 6.68 -22.75
CA ARG A 231 0.97 6.84 -22.42
C ARG A 231 0.75 7.03 -20.93
N ALA A 232 1.58 6.39 -20.10
CA ALA A 232 1.58 6.61 -18.66
C ALA A 232 1.91 8.07 -18.33
N SER A 233 2.98 8.61 -18.93
CA SER A 233 3.39 10.00 -18.78
C SER A 233 2.28 10.97 -19.19
N ALA A 234 1.66 10.75 -20.36
CA ALA A 234 0.54 11.58 -20.81
C ALA A 234 -0.64 11.56 -19.82
N SER A 235 -0.91 10.41 -19.20
CA SER A 235 -1.97 10.28 -18.20
C SER A 235 -1.66 11.06 -16.91
N PHE A 236 -0.41 10.99 -16.44
CA PHE A 236 0.03 11.75 -15.28
C PHE A 236 0.08 13.26 -15.56
N THR A 237 0.49 13.68 -16.75
CA THR A 237 0.42 15.09 -17.16
C THR A 237 -1.01 15.63 -17.04
N GLN A 238 -1.99 14.90 -17.55
CA GLN A 238 -3.41 15.29 -17.43
C GLN A 238 -3.88 15.38 -15.97
N ALA A 239 -3.44 14.44 -15.12
CA ALA A 239 -3.73 14.52 -13.69
C ALA A 239 -3.09 15.75 -13.01
N LEU A 240 -1.83 16.07 -13.35
CA LEU A 240 -1.09 17.19 -12.79
C LEU A 240 -1.56 18.55 -13.30
N GLU A 241 -2.11 18.63 -14.51
CA GLU A 241 -2.80 19.84 -14.99
C GLU A 241 -4.01 20.20 -14.10
N MET A 242 -4.71 19.18 -13.58
CA MET A 242 -5.86 19.36 -12.68
C MET A 242 -5.44 19.58 -11.23
N GLN A 243 -4.43 18.84 -10.77
CA GLN A 243 -3.91 18.90 -9.39
C GLN A 243 -2.38 18.94 -9.40
N PRO A 244 -1.75 20.13 -9.53
CA PRO A 244 -0.30 20.26 -9.72
C PRO A 244 0.55 19.78 -8.55
N ASN A 245 -0.01 19.76 -7.34
CA ASN A 245 0.69 19.43 -6.10
C ASN A 245 0.34 18.01 -5.59
N ASP A 246 -0.22 17.14 -6.43
CA ASP A 246 -0.44 15.75 -6.04
C ASP A 246 0.90 14.99 -5.98
N MET A 247 1.41 14.81 -4.76
CA MET A 247 2.71 14.22 -4.48
C MET A 247 2.91 12.81 -5.06
N ALA A 248 1.88 11.97 -4.99
CA ALA A 248 1.95 10.61 -5.51
C ALA A 248 2.11 10.63 -7.05
N THR A 249 1.40 11.54 -7.71
CA THR A 249 1.46 11.71 -9.16
C THR A 249 2.79 12.31 -9.61
N LEU A 250 3.31 13.33 -8.92
CA LEU A 250 4.64 13.90 -9.20
C LEU A 250 5.74 12.82 -9.11
N LEU A 251 5.72 12.02 -8.05
CA LEU A 251 6.66 10.91 -7.84
C LEU A 251 6.55 9.85 -8.95
N ASN A 252 5.33 9.40 -9.27
CA ASN A 252 5.12 8.41 -10.32
C ASN A 252 5.52 8.94 -11.70
N GLN A 253 5.24 10.21 -11.99
CA GLN A 253 5.63 10.86 -13.24
C GLN A 253 7.16 10.91 -13.38
N ALA A 254 7.88 11.27 -12.32
CA ALA A 254 9.34 11.25 -12.32
C ALA A 254 9.90 9.84 -12.54
N ILE A 255 9.32 8.81 -11.91
CA ILE A 255 9.74 7.41 -12.11
C ILE A 255 9.54 6.99 -13.58
N VAL A 256 8.41 7.34 -14.19
CA VAL A 256 8.12 7.04 -15.60
C VAL A 256 9.06 7.80 -16.53
N LEU A 257 9.31 9.09 -16.29
CA LEU A 257 10.24 9.89 -17.09
C LEU A 257 11.69 9.38 -16.98
N ARG A 258 12.11 8.92 -15.79
CA ARG A 258 13.39 8.25 -15.62
C ARG A 258 13.47 6.98 -16.47
N LYS A 259 12.43 6.14 -16.49
CA LYS A 259 12.38 4.94 -17.34
C LYS A 259 12.40 5.27 -18.84
N LEU A 260 11.89 6.42 -19.24
CA LEU A 260 12.00 6.96 -20.62
C LEU A 260 13.37 7.59 -20.93
N GLY A 261 14.28 7.67 -19.96
CA GLY A 261 15.58 8.35 -20.11
C GLY A 261 15.50 9.88 -20.11
N ARG A 262 14.33 10.46 -19.81
CA ARG A 262 14.11 11.92 -19.73
C ARG A 262 14.49 12.44 -18.34
N LEU A 263 15.77 12.27 -18.00
CA LEU A 263 16.28 12.40 -16.64
C LEU A 263 16.14 13.83 -16.05
N GLU A 264 16.42 14.88 -16.84
CA GLU A 264 16.28 16.27 -16.37
C GLU A 264 14.82 16.64 -16.08
N ALA A 265 13.89 16.18 -16.92
CA ALA A 265 12.46 16.36 -16.66
C ALA A 265 12.03 15.60 -15.39
N ALA A 266 12.50 14.37 -15.21
CA ALA A 266 12.26 13.59 -14.00
C ALA A 266 12.77 14.31 -12.74
N LEU A 267 13.99 14.88 -12.81
CA LEU A 267 14.59 15.63 -11.72
C LEU A 267 13.74 16.85 -11.34
N SER A 268 13.23 17.60 -12.32
CA SER A 268 12.35 18.76 -12.08
C SER A 268 11.08 18.38 -11.32
N TYR A 269 10.43 17.26 -11.67
CA TYR A 269 9.24 16.78 -10.94
C TYR A 269 9.56 16.36 -9.50
N ILE A 270 10.71 15.72 -9.26
CA ILE A 270 11.13 15.35 -7.91
C ILE A 270 11.49 16.58 -7.07
N ASP A 271 12.19 17.55 -7.66
CA ASP A 271 12.53 18.78 -6.96
C ASP A 271 11.25 19.57 -6.59
N HIS A 272 10.23 19.60 -7.45
CA HIS A 272 8.90 20.13 -7.10
C HIS A 272 8.25 19.31 -5.97
N ALA A 273 8.25 17.98 -6.04
CA ALA A 273 7.70 17.17 -4.96
C ALA A 273 8.41 17.44 -3.61
N LEU A 274 9.73 17.69 -3.63
CA LEU A 274 10.51 18.04 -2.44
C LEU A 274 10.22 19.46 -1.90
N THR A 275 9.73 20.39 -2.71
CA THR A 275 9.27 21.70 -2.18
C THR A 275 7.98 21.57 -1.38
N ILE A 276 7.16 20.56 -1.69
CA ILE A 276 5.90 20.28 -1.00
C ILE A 276 6.14 19.47 0.29
N ASP A 277 6.92 18.38 0.20
CA ASP A 277 7.25 17.54 1.34
C ASP A 277 8.75 17.18 1.39
N PRO A 278 9.57 18.05 1.99
CA PRO A 278 11.01 17.81 2.12
C PRO A 278 11.35 16.69 3.13
N GLN A 279 10.39 16.23 3.94
CA GLN A 279 10.58 15.18 4.94
C GLN A 279 10.28 13.78 4.37
N ASN A 280 9.91 13.67 3.10
CA ASN A 280 9.70 12.38 2.47
C ASN A 280 11.02 11.79 1.94
N PHE A 281 11.63 10.88 2.72
CA PHE A 281 12.89 10.26 2.34
C PHE A 281 12.84 9.53 0.99
N LYS A 282 11.67 9.02 0.56
CA LYS A 282 11.55 8.31 -0.72
C LYS A 282 11.82 9.24 -1.90
N LEU A 283 11.44 10.51 -1.80
CA LEU A 283 11.74 11.50 -2.83
C LEU A 283 13.24 11.74 -2.96
N TRP A 284 13.94 11.86 -1.83
CA TRP A 284 15.40 12.01 -1.82
C TRP A 284 16.12 10.79 -2.42
N VAL A 285 15.62 9.58 -2.17
CA VAL A 285 16.13 8.36 -2.80
C VAL A 285 15.93 8.39 -4.31
N VAL A 286 14.73 8.72 -4.79
CA VAL A 286 14.47 8.81 -6.24
C VAL A 286 15.30 9.91 -6.89
N ARG A 287 15.47 11.06 -6.21
CA ARG A 287 16.36 12.14 -6.64
C ARG A 287 17.80 11.63 -6.81
N ALA A 288 18.30 10.88 -5.84
CA ALA A 288 19.65 10.31 -5.90
C ALA A 288 19.84 9.37 -7.09
N LEU A 289 18.86 8.50 -7.36
CA LEU A 289 18.91 7.57 -8.49
C LEU A 289 18.90 8.31 -9.84
N ILE A 290 18.08 9.36 -9.98
CA ILE A 290 18.06 10.19 -11.20
C ILE A 290 19.40 10.91 -11.39
N LEU A 291 19.94 11.51 -10.32
CA LEU A 291 21.23 12.21 -10.36
C LEU A 291 22.40 11.28 -10.67
N TRP A 292 22.36 10.04 -10.16
CA TRP A 292 23.36 9.03 -10.48
C TRP A 292 23.34 8.69 -11.97
N GLU A 293 22.17 8.50 -12.58
CA GLU A 293 22.04 8.28 -14.02
C GLU A 293 22.45 9.49 -14.87
N LEU A 294 22.26 10.70 -14.33
CA LEU A 294 22.81 11.95 -14.89
C LEU A 294 24.33 12.10 -14.70
N LYS A 295 25.00 11.14 -14.04
CA LYS A 295 26.42 11.20 -13.64
C LYS A 295 26.77 12.35 -12.68
N ARG A 296 25.77 12.92 -11.99
CA ARG A 296 25.91 13.96 -10.95
C ARG A 296 26.08 13.32 -9.57
N VAL A 297 27.15 12.55 -9.43
CA VAL A 297 27.38 11.62 -8.31
C VAL A 297 27.41 12.31 -6.94
N ASP A 298 28.09 13.45 -6.80
CA ASP A 298 28.19 14.16 -5.52
C ASP A 298 26.82 14.63 -5.01
N GLU A 299 25.95 15.07 -5.91
CA GLU A 299 24.59 15.47 -5.57
C GLU A 299 23.70 14.27 -5.26
N ALA A 300 23.94 13.13 -5.92
CA ALA A 300 23.26 11.88 -5.60
C ALA A 300 23.59 11.42 -4.17
N LEU A 301 24.87 11.42 -3.78
CA LEU A 301 25.30 11.07 -2.43
C LEU A 301 24.73 12.03 -1.39
N LYS A 302 24.77 13.35 -1.64
CA LYS A 302 24.12 14.35 -0.76
C LYS A 302 22.62 14.11 -0.59
N SER A 303 21.94 13.65 -1.64
CA SER A 303 20.52 13.32 -1.58
C SER A 303 20.26 12.08 -0.71
N LEU A 304 21.11 11.05 -0.80
CA LEU A 304 21.04 9.89 0.10
C LEU A 304 21.36 10.26 1.54
N ASP A 305 22.33 11.13 1.78
CA ASP A 305 22.63 11.62 3.13
C ASP A 305 21.42 12.35 3.73
N ARG A 306 20.68 13.13 2.93
CA ARG A 306 19.40 13.73 3.35
C ARG A 306 18.34 12.67 3.67
N ALA A 307 18.20 11.64 2.84
CA ALA A 307 17.28 10.54 3.09
C ALA A 307 17.60 9.81 4.41
N LEU A 308 18.89 9.58 4.68
CA LEU A 308 19.38 8.96 5.91
C LEU A 308 19.19 9.86 7.14
N LEU A 309 19.30 11.19 7.02
CA LEU A 309 19.00 12.07 8.16
C LEU A 309 17.52 12.01 8.58
N ILE A 310 16.60 11.81 7.64
CA ILE A 310 15.16 11.70 7.92
C ILE A 310 14.85 10.32 8.49
N HIS A 311 15.38 9.25 7.88
CA HIS A 311 15.21 7.87 8.32
C HIS A 311 16.57 7.19 8.52
N LEU A 312 17.12 7.38 9.72
CA LEU A 312 18.49 7.02 10.13
C LEU A 312 18.91 5.57 9.86
N ASN A 313 17.97 4.63 9.76
CA ASN A 313 18.25 3.21 9.60
C ASN A 313 17.40 2.56 8.50
N HIS A 314 17.40 3.12 7.29
CA HIS A 314 16.73 2.47 6.16
C HIS A 314 17.75 1.61 5.35
N PRO A 315 17.66 0.27 5.38
CA PRO A 315 18.67 -0.62 4.79
C PRO A 315 18.84 -0.39 3.29
N LYS A 316 17.73 -0.21 2.58
CA LYS A 316 17.72 0.07 1.13
C LYS A 316 18.45 1.37 0.75
N VAL A 317 18.46 2.39 1.62
CA VAL A 317 19.15 3.66 1.34
C VAL A 317 20.66 3.47 1.45
N TRP A 318 21.11 2.71 2.47
CA TRP A 318 22.50 2.29 2.61
C TRP A 318 22.96 1.41 1.44
N GLN A 319 22.11 0.50 0.97
CA GLN A 319 22.38 -0.31 -0.22
C GLN A 319 22.58 0.57 -1.47
N TYR A 320 21.66 1.50 -1.76
CA TYR A 320 21.83 2.43 -2.89
C TYR A 320 23.10 3.28 -2.77
N ARG A 321 23.44 3.73 -1.55
CA ARG A 321 24.69 4.46 -1.29
C ARG A 321 25.90 3.60 -1.62
N GLY A 322 25.90 2.35 -1.17
CA GLY A 322 26.93 1.36 -1.48
C GLY A 322 27.09 1.15 -2.98
N THR A 323 25.99 0.92 -3.70
CA THR A 323 26.01 0.70 -5.16
C THR A 323 26.54 1.90 -5.92
N ILE A 324 26.14 3.12 -5.54
CA ILE A 324 26.63 4.35 -6.19
C ILE A 324 28.13 4.52 -5.94
N LEU A 325 28.61 4.30 -4.71
CA LEU A 325 30.03 4.39 -4.36
C LEU A 325 30.88 3.33 -5.05
N ASP A 326 30.38 2.11 -5.17
CA ASP A 326 31.06 1.03 -5.86
C ASP A 326 31.19 1.33 -7.36
N SER A 327 30.14 1.90 -7.98
CA SER A 327 30.14 2.29 -9.40
C SER A 327 31.18 3.36 -9.76
N ILE A 328 31.66 4.12 -8.77
CA ILE A 328 32.69 5.15 -8.93
C ILE A 328 34.05 4.73 -8.31
N GLN A 329 34.23 3.42 -8.08
CA GLN A 329 35.45 2.81 -7.55
C GLN A 329 35.84 3.26 -6.13
N ARG A 330 34.88 3.79 -5.35
CA ARG A 330 35.07 4.11 -3.92
C ARG A 330 34.69 2.89 -3.06
N HIS A 331 35.37 1.77 -3.32
CA HIS A 331 35.02 0.45 -2.78
C HIS A 331 35.01 0.41 -1.24
N ASP A 332 35.97 1.04 -0.56
CA ASP A 332 36.01 1.05 0.92
C ASP A 332 34.79 1.74 1.56
N GLU A 333 34.33 2.84 0.97
CA GLU A 333 33.13 3.53 1.45
C GLU A 333 31.85 2.78 1.07
N ALA A 334 31.87 2.08 -0.06
CA ALA A 334 30.79 1.18 -0.46
C ALA A 334 30.63 0.03 0.54
N ILE A 335 31.73 -0.63 0.90
CA ILE A 335 31.82 -1.68 1.93
C ILE A 335 31.20 -1.19 3.25
N GLY A 336 31.61 -0.01 3.72
CA GLY A 336 31.04 0.58 4.94
C GLY A 336 29.53 0.83 4.85
N SER A 337 29.02 1.17 3.67
CA SER A 337 27.58 1.37 3.44
C SER A 337 26.82 0.04 3.43
N TYR A 338 27.34 -0.99 2.75
CA TYR A 338 26.74 -2.32 2.73
C TYR A 338 26.73 -2.97 4.11
N ILE A 339 27.80 -2.84 4.89
CA ILE A 339 27.84 -3.33 6.29
C ILE A 339 26.71 -2.68 7.11
N ARG A 340 26.49 -1.36 6.99
CA ARG A 340 25.39 -0.69 7.69
C ARG A 340 24.01 -1.19 7.25
N ALA A 341 23.82 -1.48 5.96
CA ALA A 341 22.58 -2.10 5.47
C ALA A 341 22.35 -3.48 6.11
N LEU A 342 23.39 -4.31 6.15
CA LEU A 342 23.34 -5.68 6.67
C LEU A 342 23.25 -5.76 8.20
N MET A 343 23.71 -4.74 8.92
CA MET A 343 23.45 -4.61 10.37
C MET A 343 21.95 -4.44 10.68
N ILE A 344 21.17 -3.92 9.73
CA ILE A 344 19.72 -3.72 9.86
C ILE A 344 18.96 -4.94 9.33
N GLU A 345 19.35 -5.45 8.16
CA GLU A 345 18.75 -6.63 7.52
C GLU A 345 19.81 -7.73 7.30
N PRO A 346 20.15 -8.52 8.33
CA PRO A 346 21.22 -9.52 8.25
C PRO A 346 20.87 -10.75 7.39
N TYR A 347 19.59 -11.00 7.14
CA TYR A 347 19.10 -12.12 6.32
C TYR A 347 18.84 -11.73 4.85
N ASN A 348 19.51 -10.68 4.36
CA ASN A 348 19.43 -10.25 2.97
C ASN A 348 20.59 -10.84 2.15
N SER A 349 20.31 -11.90 1.38
CA SER A 349 21.29 -12.57 0.50
C SER A 349 21.93 -11.59 -0.50
N GLU A 350 21.13 -10.85 -1.26
CA GLU A 350 21.59 -9.86 -2.25
C GLU A 350 22.52 -8.79 -1.62
N GLY A 351 22.24 -8.41 -0.38
CA GLY A 351 23.09 -7.48 0.38
C GLY A 351 24.48 -8.05 0.68
N TRP A 352 24.56 -9.33 1.06
CA TRP A 352 25.82 -10.03 1.28
C TRP A 352 26.60 -10.24 -0.02
N VAL A 353 25.91 -10.56 -1.12
CA VAL A 353 26.53 -10.63 -2.46
C VAL A 353 27.11 -9.28 -2.88
N SER A 354 26.36 -8.20 -2.68
CA SER A 354 26.81 -6.84 -2.99
C SER A 354 28.04 -6.43 -2.17
N LEU A 355 28.07 -6.80 -0.88
CA LEU A 355 29.24 -6.60 -0.02
C LEU A 355 30.44 -7.43 -0.49
N GLY A 356 30.23 -8.71 -0.79
CA GLY A 356 31.27 -9.61 -1.31
C GLY A 356 31.87 -9.07 -2.62
N SER A 357 31.03 -8.60 -3.54
CA SER A 357 31.49 -8.02 -4.80
C SER A 357 32.32 -6.75 -4.58
N ALA A 358 31.91 -5.87 -3.66
CA ALA A 358 32.67 -4.68 -3.34
C ALA A 358 34.02 -5.00 -2.65
N LEU A 359 34.06 -6.02 -1.79
CA LEU A 359 35.29 -6.52 -1.17
C LEU A 359 36.23 -7.15 -2.20
N GLN A 360 35.68 -7.93 -3.14
CA GLN A 360 36.43 -8.50 -4.26
C GLN A 360 37.04 -7.40 -5.13
N ASN A 361 36.26 -6.38 -5.50
CA ASN A 361 36.76 -5.23 -6.27
C ASN A 361 37.84 -4.43 -5.51
N ALA A 362 37.79 -4.41 -4.17
CA ALA A 362 38.82 -3.83 -3.31
C ALA A 362 40.06 -4.75 -3.12
N GLY A 363 40.07 -5.95 -3.70
CA GLY A 363 41.15 -6.93 -3.54
C GLY A 363 41.16 -7.67 -2.19
N ARG A 364 40.10 -7.53 -1.39
CA ARG A 364 39.94 -8.14 -0.04
C ARG A 364 39.25 -9.50 -0.15
N TYR A 365 39.89 -10.42 -0.87
CA TYR A 365 39.29 -11.69 -1.29
C TYR A 365 38.84 -12.59 -0.13
N ASP A 366 39.60 -12.69 0.96
CA ASP A 366 39.22 -13.52 2.11
C ASP A 366 37.91 -13.02 2.77
N GLU A 367 37.77 -11.71 2.90
CA GLU A 367 36.55 -11.10 3.45
C GLU A 367 35.37 -11.18 2.46
N ALA A 368 35.66 -11.13 1.16
CA ALA A 368 34.66 -11.35 0.11
C ALA A 368 34.07 -12.75 0.21
N ILE A 369 34.91 -13.79 0.32
CA ILE A 369 34.49 -15.18 0.49
C ILE A 369 33.63 -15.34 1.75
N VAL A 370 34.03 -14.76 2.89
CA VAL A 370 33.21 -14.79 4.12
C VAL A 370 31.83 -14.14 3.92
N SER A 371 31.75 -13.11 3.07
CA SER A 371 30.47 -12.46 2.74
C SER A 371 29.62 -13.34 1.82
N TYR A 372 30.24 -14.00 0.85
CA TYR A 372 29.59 -14.97 -0.04
C TYR A 372 29.09 -16.21 0.70
N ASP A 373 29.87 -16.77 1.63
CA ASP A 373 29.45 -17.86 2.52
C ASP A 373 28.17 -17.51 3.30
N LYS A 374 28.06 -16.25 3.76
CA LYS A 374 26.85 -15.77 4.45
C LYS A 374 25.66 -15.66 3.50
N ALA A 375 25.88 -15.25 2.24
CA ALA A 375 24.84 -15.25 1.22
C ALA A 375 24.35 -16.69 0.95
N LEU A 376 25.27 -17.64 0.75
CA LEU A 376 24.97 -19.07 0.56
C LEU A 376 24.31 -19.71 1.79
N GLY A 377 24.61 -19.23 2.99
CA GLY A 377 23.91 -19.65 4.21
C GLY A 377 22.42 -19.28 4.21
N ILE A 378 22.01 -18.27 3.43
CA ILE A 378 20.62 -17.83 3.25
C ILE A 378 20.02 -18.47 2.00
N GLU A 379 20.75 -18.45 0.88
CA GLU A 379 20.36 -19.02 -0.42
C GLU A 379 21.42 -20.01 -0.91
N PRO A 380 21.30 -21.32 -0.56
CA PRO A 380 22.37 -22.30 -0.78
C PRO A 380 22.69 -22.64 -2.24
N ASP A 381 21.75 -22.38 -3.15
CA ASP A 381 21.83 -22.79 -4.55
C ASP A 381 22.05 -21.59 -5.50
N ASP A 382 22.72 -20.53 -5.03
CA ASP A 382 23.08 -19.38 -5.88
C ASP A 382 24.36 -19.67 -6.69
N ALA A 383 24.15 -20.00 -7.97
CA ALA A 383 25.23 -20.26 -8.92
C ALA A 383 26.18 -19.06 -9.11
N GLY A 384 25.66 -17.83 -9.02
CA GLY A 384 26.45 -16.62 -9.17
C GLY A 384 27.41 -16.42 -8.01
N VAL A 385 26.98 -16.73 -6.79
CA VAL A 385 27.84 -16.64 -5.61
C VAL A 385 29.00 -17.64 -5.68
N PHE A 386 28.73 -18.90 -6.05
CA PHE A 386 29.79 -19.88 -6.29
C PHE A 386 30.76 -19.44 -7.39
N TYR A 387 30.27 -18.77 -8.45
CA TYR A 387 31.13 -18.21 -9.49
C TYR A 387 32.04 -17.10 -8.92
N HIS A 388 31.47 -16.18 -8.14
CA HIS A 388 32.25 -15.10 -7.52
C HIS A 388 33.31 -15.63 -6.54
N GLU A 389 33.00 -16.65 -5.73
CA GLU A 389 33.99 -17.32 -4.88
C GLU A 389 35.11 -17.99 -5.70
N ALA A 390 34.75 -18.65 -6.81
CA ALA A 390 35.74 -19.23 -7.71
C ALA A 390 36.70 -18.18 -8.28
N CYS A 391 36.17 -17.00 -8.66
CA CYS A 391 36.99 -15.87 -9.07
C CYS A 391 37.92 -15.39 -7.94
N CYS A 392 37.42 -15.26 -6.70
CA CYS A 392 38.26 -14.90 -5.55
C CYS A 392 39.39 -15.91 -5.32
N TYR A 393 39.11 -17.21 -5.36
CA TYR A 393 40.14 -18.24 -5.21
C TYR A 393 41.14 -18.26 -6.37
N ALA A 394 40.71 -17.99 -7.60
CA ALA A 394 41.60 -17.88 -8.75
C ALA A 394 42.57 -16.69 -8.61
N GLU A 395 42.09 -15.53 -8.16
CA GLU A 395 42.93 -14.36 -7.89
C GLU A 395 43.93 -14.61 -6.75
N GLN A 396 43.54 -15.38 -5.75
CA GLN A 396 44.42 -15.85 -4.68
C GLN A 396 45.41 -16.96 -5.13
N ASN A 397 45.36 -17.39 -6.39
CA ASN A 397 46.16 -18.49 -6.92
C ASN A 397 45.92 -19.83 -6.20
N ASN A 398 44.67 -20.11 -5.82
CA ASN A 398 44.22 -21.35 -5.21
C ASN A 398 43.39 -22.18 -6.21
N PRO A 399 44.04 -22.97 -7.09
CA PRO A 399 43.38 -23.65 -8.20
C PRO A 399 42.40 -24.74 -7.73
N GLU A 400 42.63 -25.37 -6.58
CA GLU A 400 41.76 -26.45 -6.10
C GLU A 400 40.38 -25.93 -5.74
N TRP A 401 40.32 -24.88 -4.92
CA TRP A 401 39.06 -24.28 -4.50
C TRP A 401 38.39 -23.50 -5.64
N ALA A 402 39.16 -22.82 -6.49
CA ALA A 402 38.63 -22.16 -7.68
C ALA A 402 37.87 -23.16 -8.58
N LEU A 403 38.44 -24.33 -8.85
CA LEU A 403 37.81 -25.35 -9.68
C LEU A 403 36.59 -26.01 -9.03
N GLU A 404 36.64 -26.26 -7.72
CA GLU A 404 35.52 -26.85 -6.99
C GLU A 404 34.30 -25.93 -7.01
N HIS A 405 34.47 -24.64 -6.70
CA HIS A 405 33.36 -23.68 -6.70
C HIS A 405 32.88 -23.38 -8.13
N LEU A 406 33.78 -23.28 -9.11
CA LEU A 406 33.40 -23.11 -10.51
C LEU A 406 32.59 -24.31 -11.02
N ARG A 407 32.95 -25.53 -10.61
CA ARG A 407 32.19 -26.74 -10.96
C ARG A 407 30.77 -26.70 -10.39
N ARG A 408 30.59 -26.24 -9.16
CA ARG A 408 29.27 -26.06 -8.54
C ARG A 408 28.46 -25.00 -9.28
N ALA A 409 29.05 -23.85 -9.59
CA ALA A 409 28.41 -22.80 -10.38
C ALA A 409 27.91 -23.32 -11.74
N ILE A 410 28.75 -24.06 -12.47
CA ILE A 410 28.39 -24.66 -13.77
C ILE A 410 27.31 -25.75 -13.62
N ALA A 411 27.34 -26.54 -12.55
CA ALA A 411 26.33 -27.56 -12.30
C ALA A 411 24.94 -26.96 -12.06
N LEU A 412 24.88 -25.84 -11.33
CA LEU A 412 23.64 -25.11 -11.07
C LEU A 412 23.18 -24.30 -12.31
N ALA A 413 24.12 -23.63 -12.99
CA ALA A 413 23.87 -22.83 -14.18
C ALA A 413 24.96 -23.06 -15.25
N PRO A 414 24.71 -23.92 -16.25
CA PRO A 414 25.71 -24.28 -17.27
C PRO A 414 26.28 -23.12 -18.08
N GLY A 415 25.59 -21.97 -18.12
CA GLY A 415 26.06 -20.76 -18.81
C GLY A 415 27.39 -20.21 -18.27
N TYR A 416 27.71 -20.44 -16.99
CA TYR A 416 29.00 -20.03 -16.41
C TYR A 416 30.21 -20.71 -17.07
N ARG A 417 30.00 -21.80 -17.81
CA ARG A 417 31.06 -22.44 -18.60
C ARG A 417 31.61 -21.50 -19.67
N GLU A 418 30.74 -20.82 -20.41
CA GLU A 418 31.14 -19.90 -21.47
C GLU A 418 31.71 -18.60 -20.89
N ILE A 419 31.14 -18.13 -19.77
CA ILE A 419 31.64 -16.97 -19.03
C ILE A 419 33.08 -17.24 -18.55
N ALA A 420 33.30 -18.33 -17.82
CA ALA A 420 34.61 -18.70 -17.29
C ALA A 420 35.67 -18.95 -18.38
N ALA A 421 35.27 -19.46 -19.55
CA ALA A 421 36.19 -19.68 -20.66
C ALA A 421 36.84 -18.39 -21.17
N ASN A 422 36.11 -17.27 -21.08
CA ASN A 422 36.49 -15.96 -21.61
C ASN A 422 36.90 -14.96 -20.51
N ASP A 423 36.79 -15.35 -19.25
CA ASP A 423 37.12 -14.48 -18.11
C ASP A 423 38.64 -14.48 -17.84
N SER A 424 39.24 -13.29 -17.84
CA SER A 424 40.66 -13.10 -17.59
C SER A 424 41.08 -13.54 -16.19
N VAL A 425 40.16 -13.57 -15.22
CA VAL A 425 40.45 -14.01 -13.85
C VAL A 425 40.99 -15.44 -13.82
N PHE A 426 40.58 -16.29 -14.77
CA PHE A 426 41.02 -17.67 -14.88
C PHE A 426 42.20 -17.89 -15.85
N GLU A 427 42.86 -16.83 -16.33
CA GLU A 427 43.97 -16.94 -17.31
C GLU A 427 45.08 -17.87 -16.82
N LYS A 428 45.42 -17.80 -15.52
CA LYS A 428 46.42 -18.68 -14.90
C LYS A 428 46.01 -20.15 -14.86
N LEU A 429 44.71 -20.44 -14.92
CA LEU A 429 44.14 -21.80 -14.91
C LEU A 429 43.90 -22.35 -16.32
N GLN A 430 44.07 -21.57 -17.38
CA GLN A 430 43.83 -22.02 -18.77
C GLN A 430 44.69 -23.22 -19.18
N GLN A 431 45.87 -23.40 -18.56
CA GLN A 431 46.75 -24.54 -18.78
C GLN A 431 46.48 -25.73 -17.84
N ASP A 432 45.60 -25.59 -16.85
CA ASP A 432 45.22 -26.68 -15.94
C ASP A 432 44.27 -27.64 -16.68
N LEU A 433 44.67 -28.92 -16.78
CA LEU A 433 43.89 -29.96 -17.46
C LEU A 433 42.49 -30.16 -16.85
N ARG A 434 42.34 -29.93 -15.54
CA ARG A 434 41.04 -30.02 -14.84
C ARG A 434 40.14 -28.86 -15.24
N PHE A 435 40.70 -27.65 -15.37
CA PHE A 435 39.98 -26.48 -15.88
C PHE A 435 39.52 -26.72 -17.32
N GLN A 436 40.43 -27.18 -18.19
CA GLN A 436 40.10 -27.50 -19.58
C GLN A 436 39.02 -28.59 -19.67
N ALA A 437 39.08 -29.62 -18.84
CA ALA A 437 38.04 -30.64 -18.78
C ALA A 437 36.69 -30.06 -18.31
N LEU A 438 36.70 -29.17 -17.32
CA LEU A 438 35.47 -28.55 -16.81
C LEU A 438 34.80 -27.64 -17.86
N ILE A 439 35.60 -26.91 -18.63
CA ILE A 439 35.14 -25.93 -19.62
C ILE A 439 34.84 -26.57 -20.98
N TYR A 440 35.71 -27.44 -21.49
CA TYR A 440 35.68 -27.93 -22.87
C TYR A 440 35.23 -29.39 -23.01
N SER A 441 34.90 -30.10 -21.93
CA SER A 441 34.29 -31.43 -22.08
C SER A 441 32.90 -31.31 -22.73
N ARG A 442 32.80 -31.83 -23.96
CA ARG A 442 31.54 -32.02 -24.68
C ARG A 442 30.54 -32.73 -23.77
N SER A 443 29.29 -32.27 -23.78
CA SER A 443 28.17 -33.05 -23.23
C SER A 443 28.17 -34.43 -23.87
N VAL A 444 28.59 -35.46 -23.12
CA VAL A 444 28.56 -36.85 -23.58
C VAL A 444 27.11 -37.32 -23.83
N ALA A 445 26.11 -36.53 -23.43
CA ALA A 445 24.69 -36.80 -23.67
C ALA A 445 24.19 -36.59 -25.11
N SER A 446 24.88 -35.81 -25.97
CA SER A 446 24.39 -35.52 -27.34
C SER A 446 24.95 -36.44 -28.43
N VAL A 447 25.88 -37.35 -28.09
CA VAL A 447 26.52 -38.24 -29.07
C VAL A 447 25.97 -39.68 -29.01
N MET A 448 25.25 -40.07 -27.94
CA MET A 448 24.69 -41.43 -27.83
C MET A 448 23.30 -41.63 -28.46
N THR A 449 22.66 -40.59 -29.04
CA THR A 449 21.39 -40.73 -29.78
C THR A 449 21.56 -40.84 -31.30
N ALA A 450 22.79 -40.86 -31.82
CA ALA A 450 23.07 -40.98 -33.26
C ALA A 450 23.66 -42.33 -33.68
N VAL A 451 23.79 -43.29 -32.76
CA VAL A 451 24.19 -44.67 -33.07
C VAL A 451 23.28 -45.62 -32.32
N ASN A 452 22.10 -45.86 -32.88
CA ASN A 452 21.36 -47.13 -32.79
C ASN A 452 20.30 -47.19 -33.89
#